data_AF-A0AA51R8W4-F1
#
_entry.id   AF-A0AA51R8W4-F1
#
_cell.length_a   1.000
_cell.length_b   1.000
_cell.length_c   1.000
_cell.angle_alpha   90.00
_cell.angle_beta   90.00
_cell.angle_gamma   90.00
#
_symmetry.space_group_name_H-M   'P 1'
#
loop_
_entity.id
_entity.type
_entity.pdbx_description
1 polymer ?
#
loop_
_entity_poly.entity_id
_entity_poly.type
_entity_poly.pdbx_seq_one_letter_code
_entity_poly.pdbx_strand_id
1 'polypeptide(L)'
;MKILYRYIVITVLGLFTAQGLTAQQIGDLNGINFQAVAIDEDGKEIVGMDEEGKPLYEANLEVRFTITTGQDGDVLYQETQETVTDEYGHFSLVIGKGNLTGSGAYDVLLDIPWIEADQWLKVELKYNGNDFRQVSYQQFMSVPYAFYTDDIADNAITTSKILDGEVNNEDIASDAVTTDKILNGEIINEDVADATLDLTAKVINILPVRNGGTGTDSIPAGHILIGNGLDSMQSLAVNDSAMLLTNSGGTTELYKLRPGPRTSIDVDDVNKTITITALQQSGPGTGAGSVSVPNVASGSQVERNFPAAGVQPGDIILATIDQDLQGLTMTAYVRQAGQVIVVFFNGSGQPVNLGPVTVNFANFGQP
;
A
#
# COMPACT_ATOMS: atom_id res chain seq x y z
N MET A 1 -57.96 23.76 15.38
CA MET A 1 -57.42 23.25 14.10
C MET A 1 -56.06 22.53 14.25
N LYS A 2 -55.07 23.06 14.97
CA LYS A 2 -53.74 22.42 15.13
C LYS A 2 -53.73 21.04 15.84
N ILE A 3 -54.66 20.78 16.77
CA ILE A 3 -54.73 19.51 17.51
C ILE A 3 -55.30 18.38 16.62
N LEU A 4 -56.29 18.69 15.77
CA LEU A 4 -56.92 17.71 14.88
C LEU A 4 -55.95 17.21 13.79
N TYR A 5 -55.09 18.09 13.26
CA TYR A 5 -54.08 17.73 12.26
C TYR A 5 -53.01 16.79 12.84
N ARG A 6 -52.69 16.94 14.13
CA ARG A 6 -51.68 16.13 14.80
C ARG A 6 -52.15 14.69 15.05
N TYR A 7 -53.45 14.48 15.29
CA TYR A 7 -54.01 13.14 15.40
C TYR A 7 -54.14 12.44 14.05
N ILE A 8 -54.56 13.15 12.99
CA ILE A 8 -54.68 12.58 11.64
C ILE A 8 -53.32 12.13 11.09
N VAL A 9 -52.25 12.90 11.33
CA VAL A 9 -50.90 12.50 10.90
C VAL A 9 -50.40 11.27 11.66
N ILE A 10 -50.73 11.12 12.95
CA ILE A 10 -50.31 9.96 13.76
C ILE A 10 -51.09 8.69 13.37
N THR A 11 -52.40 8.79 13.06
CA THR A 11 -53.16 7.62 12.57
C THR A 11 -52.77 7.22 11.15
N VAL A 12 -52.39 8.16 10.27
CA VAL A 12 -51.90 7.83 8.91
C VAL A 12 -50.50 7.22 8.95
N LEU A 13 -49.63 7.61 9.90
CA LEU A 13 -48.31 6.99 10.05
C LEU A 13 -48.37 5.56 10.63
N GLY A 14 -49.36 5.27 11.49
CA GLY A 14 -49.57 3.94 12.05
C GLY A 14 -50.17 2.91 11.09
N LEU A 15 -50.76 3.36 9.96
CA LEU A 15 -51.38 2.47 8.97
C LEU A 15 -50.41 1.92 7.90
N PHE A 16 -49.13 2.35 7.89
CA PHE A 16 -48.17 1.99 6.84
C PHE A 16 -47.12 0.94 7.24
N THR A 17 -47.13 0.38 8.45
CA THR A 17 -46.10 -0.56 8.93
C THR A 17 -46.51 -2.03 9.03
N ALA A 18 -47.58 -2.45 8.35
CA ALA A 18 -47.99 -3.85 8.31
C ALA A 18 -48.01 -4.39 6.88
N GLN A 19 -46.83 -4.54 6.27
CA GLN A 19 -46.66 -5.50 5.18
C GLN A 19 -46.02 -6.74 5.79
N GLY A 20 -46.86 -7.74 6.07
CA GLY A 20 -46.40 -9.05 6.48
C GLY A 20 -45.59 -9.66 5.34
N LEU A 21 -44.37 -10.08 5.65
CA LEU A 21 -43.62 -11.03 4.84
C LEU A 21 -44.47 -12.29 4.75
N THR A 22 -45.09 -12.55 3.60
CA THR A 22 -45.59 -13.90 3.32
C THR A 22 -44.35 -14.74 3.01
N ALA A 23 -43.78 -15.37 4.04
CA ALA A 23 -42.98 -16.56 3.84
C ALA A 23 -43.83 -17.51 2.97
N GLN A 24 -43.24 -18.07 1.91
CA GLN A 24 -43.90 -19.13 1.14
C GLN A 24 -44.37 -20.18 2.16
N GLN A 25 -45.69 -20.36 2.26
CA GLN A 25 -46.26 -21.52 2.93
C GLN A 25 -45.84 -22.72 2.09
N ILE A 26 -44.65 -23.28 2.37
CA ILE A 26 -44.35 -24.64 1.99
C ILE A 26 -45.49 -25.44 2.60
N GLY A 27 -46.27 -26.14 1.77
CA GLY A 27 -47.33 -27.00 2.27
C GLY A 27 -46.75 -27.89 3.38
N ASP A 28 -47.53 -28.20 4.41
CA ASP A 28 -47.13 -29.05 5.54
C ASP A 28 -46.86 -30.51 5.08
N LEU A 29 -45.86 -30.67 4.21
CA LEU A 29 -45.35 -31.89 3.59
C LEU A 29 -44.32 -32.55 4.54
N ASN A 30 -44.61 -32.53 5.83
CA ASN A 30 -43.68 -32.93 6.90
C ASN A 30 -43.90 -34.38 7.32
N GLY A 31 -43.80 -35.33 6.38
CA GLY A 31 -43.99 -36.75 6.67
C GLY A 31 -43.83 -37.67 5.48
N ILE A 32 -43.78 -38.97 5.75
CA ILE A 32 -43.63 -40.03 4.74
C ILE A 32 -44.93 -40.84 4.67
N ASN A 33 -45.57 -40.89 3.51
CA ASN A 33 -46.77 -41.73 3.33
C ASN A 33 -46.38 -43.21 3.46
N PHE A 34 -47.15 -43.94 4.25
CA PHE A 34 -47.01 -45.37 4.45
C PHE A 34 -48.35 -46.07 4.21
N GLN A 35 -48.32 -47.16 3.44
CA GLN A 35 -49.49 -47.99 3.15
C GLN A 35 -49.11 -49.45 3.31
N ALA A 36 -49.98 -50.23 3.94
CA ALA A 36 -49.76 -51.65 4.12
C ALA A 36 -51.10 -52.39 4.27
N VAL A 37 -51.03 -53.71 4.15
CA VAL A 37 -52.14 -54.63 4.41
C VAL A 37 -51.76 -55.45 5.64
N ALA A 38 -52.56 -55.38 6.70
CA ALA A 38 -52.40 -56.20 7.88
C ALA A 38 -53.07 -57.56 7.66
N ILE A 39 -52.31 -58.63 7.92
CA ILE A 39 -52.78 -60.02 7.83
C ILE A 39 -52.64 -60.69 9.19
N ASP A 40 -53.58 -61.58 9.49
CA ASP A 40 -53.55 -62.44 10.66
C ASP A 40 -52.55 -63.58 10.43
N GLU A 41 -51.69 -63.82 11.41
CA GLU A 41 -50.77 -64.97 11.43
C GLU A 41 -51.44 -66.18 12.08
N ASP A 42 -52.49 -65.99 12.90
CA ASP A 42 -53.18 -67.03 13.65
C ASP A 42 -54.51 -67.40 12.98
N GLY A 43 -54.45 -67.97 11.77
CA GLY A 43 -55.64 -68.39 11.03
C GLY A 43 -56.50 -69.41 11.78
N LYS A 44 -57.80 -69.13 11.91
CA LYS A 44 -58.75 -70.05 12.57
C LYS A 44 -59.20 -71.16 11.60
N GLU A 45 -58.60 -72.32 11.76
CA GLU A 45 -58.78 -73.53 10.95
C GLU A 45 -60.27 -73.95 10.75
N ILE A 46 -60.63 -74.28 9.51
CA ILE A 46 -61.73 -75.20 9.17
C ILE A 46 -61.11 -76.44 8.52
N VAL A 47 -61.59 -77.63 8.90
CA VAL A 47 -61.01 -78.92 8.50
C VAL A 47 -60.80 -79.05 6.99
N GLY A 48 -59.54 -79.01 6.54
CA GLY A 48 -59.14 -79.43 5.19
C GLY A 48 -58.25 -78.49 4.36
N MET A 49 -57.91 -77.28 4.82
CA MET A 49 -56.92 -76.38 4.21
C MET A 49 -56.26 -75.50 5.29
N ASP A 50 -54.94 -75.38 5.29
CA ASP A 50 -54.22 -74.37 6.10
C ASP A 50 -54.71 -72.97 5.71
N GLU A 51 -55.15 -72.18 6.67
CA GLU A 51 -55.48 -70.76 6.47
C GLU A 51 -54.34 -69.90 7.00
N GLU A 52 -53.30 -69.68 6.20
CA GLU A 52 -52.26 -68.68 6.51
C GLU A 52 -52.60 -67.36 5.79
N GLY A 53 -52.63 -66.24 6.51
CA GLY A 53 -52.67 -64.90 5.91
C GLY A 53 -54.05 -64.32 5.55
N LYS A 54 -55.07 -64.50 6.40
CA LYS A 54 -56.33 -63.76 6.24
C LYS A 54 -56.13 -62.28 6.58
N PRO A 55 -56.60 -61.32 5.75
CA PRO A 55 -56.57 -59.91 6.12
C PRO A 55 -57.30 -59.64 7.43
N LEU A 56 -56.72 -58.79 8.28
CA LEU A 56 -57.38 -58.30 9.48
C LEU A 56 -58.42 -57.25 9.08
N TYR A 57 -59.68 -57.66 8.95
CA TYR A 57 -60.77 -56.78 8.52
C TYR A 57 -61.27 -55.91 9.69
N GLU A 58 -61.49 -54.60 9.42
CA GLU A 58 -62.08 -53.65 10.38
C GLU A 58 -61.46 -53.71 11.80
N ALA A 59 -60.16 -53.97 11.86
CA ALA A 59 -59.43 -54.22 13.10
C ALA A 59 -58.77 -52.92 13.60
N ASN A 60 -58.93 -52.64 14.90
CA ASN A 60 -58.16 -51.59 15.56
C ASN A 60 -56.71 -52.06 15.74
N LEU A 61 -55.78 -51.31 15.15
CA LEU A 61 -54.34 -51.58 15.23
C LEU A 61 -53.62 -50.38 15.85
N GLU A 62 -52.61 -50.67 16.65
CA GLU A 62 -51.60 -49.70 17.04
C GLU A 62 -50.31 -50.02 16.26
N VAL A 63 -49.86 -49.06 15.45
CA VAL A 63 -48.69 -49.17 14.59
C VAL A 63 -47.55 -48.39 15.21
N ARG A 64 -46.36 -49.00 15.31
CA ARG A 64 -45.14 -48.32 15.74
C ARG A 64 -44.16 -48.24 14.57
N PHE A 65 -43.77 -47.02 14.24
CA PHE A 65 -42.71 -46.74 13.28
C PHE A 65 -41.42 -46.44 14.04
N THR A 66 -40.35 -47.13 13.70
CA THR A 66 -39.02 -46.90 14.26
C THR A 66 -38.03 -46.72 13.12
N ILE A 67 -37.28 -45.62 13.13
CA ILE A 67 -36.18 -45.37 12.19
C ILE A 67 -34.86 -45.54 12.94
N THR A 68 -33.96 -46.36 12.40
CA THR A 68 -32.67 -46.68 13.02
C THR A 68 -31.49 -46.27 12.15
N THR A 69 -30.31 -46.10 12.76
CA THR A 69 -29.03 -46.12 12.05
C THR A 69 -28.65 -47.56 11.72
N GLY A 70 -28.49 -47.87 10.43
CA GLY A 70 -28.24 -49.21 9.93
C GLY A 70 -29.30 -50.23 10.33
N GLN A 71 -28.96 -51.49 10.05
CA GLN A 71 -29.74 -52.64 10.49
C GLN A 71 -29.48 -52.90 11.98
N ASP A 72 -30.53 -52.75 12.79
CA ASP A 72 -30.60 -52.90 14.25
C ASP A 72 -29.67 -51.95 15.06
N GLY A 73 -29.30 -50.79 14.53
CA GLY A 73 -28.54 -49.78 15.29
C GLY A 73 -29.43 -48.85 16.13
N ASP A 74 -28.92 -47.66 16.41
CA ASP A 74 -29.54 -46.72 17.35
C ASP A 74 -30.86 -46.18 16.80
N VAL A 75 -31.84 -45.99 17.68
CA VAL A 75 -33.14 -45.44 17.31
C VAL A 75 -33.02 -43.92 17.11
N LEU A 76 -33.18 -43.49 15.87
CA LEU A 76 -33.19 -42.08 15.49
C LEU A 76 -34.55 -41.46 15.80
N TYR A 77 -35.63 -42.16 15.44
CA TYR A 77 -36.99 -41.65 15.56
C TYR A 77 -37.96 -42.79 15.84
N GLN A 78 -38.92 -42.56 16.74
CA GLN A 78 -39.95 -43.55 17.03
C GLN A 78 -41.27 -42.89 17.40
N GLU A 79 -42.34 -43.34 16.76
CA GLU A 79 -43.70 -42.89 17.02
C GLU A 79 -44.69 -44.05 17.00
N THR A 80 -45.85 -43.85 17.65
CA THR A 80 -47.01 -44.73 17.57
C THR A 80 -48.22 -44.02 16.97
N GLN A 81 -49.02 -44.77 16.24
CA GLN A 81 -50.26 -44.30 15.62
C GLN A 81 -51.35 -45.36 15.77
N GLU A 82 -52.56 -44.93 16.10
CA GLU A 82 -53.74 -45.80 16.10
C GLU A 82 -54.44 -45.71 14.74
N THR A 83 -54.88 -46.85 14.20
CA THR A 83 -55.60 -46.93 12.93
C THR A 83 -56.63 -48.06 12.94
N VAL A 84 -57.55 -48.03 11.99
CA VAL A 84 -58.47 -49.13 11.69
C VAL A 84 -58.22 -49.60 10.27
N THR A 85 -58.15 -50.90 10.05
CA THR A 85 -58.02 -51.48 8.70
C THR A 85 -59.35 -51.48 7.97
N ASP A 86 -59.32 -51.52 6.64
CA ASP A 86 -60.53 -51.71 5.82
C ASP A 86 -60.95 -53.19 5.69
N GLU A 87 -61.98 -53.46 4.87
CA GLU A 87 -62.49 -54.82 4.59
C GLU A 87 -61.41 -55.75 3.99
N TYR A 88 -60.33 -55.19 3.43
CA TYR A 88 -59.22 -55.91 2.83
C TYR A 88 -57.96 -55.90 3.70
N GLY A 89 -58.05 -55.42 4.94
CA GLY A 89 -56.90 -55.31 5.85
C GLY A 89 -55.97 -54.14 5.56
N HIS A 90 -56.30 -53.27 4.59
CA HIS A 90 -55.45 -52.16 4.19
C HIS A 90 -55.59 -50.96 5.14
N PHE A 91 -54.49 -50.26 5.38
CA PHE A 91 -54.45 -49.00 6.13
C PHE A 91 -53.40 -48.05 5.53
N SER A 92 -53.61 -46.75 5.72
CA SER A 92 -52.71 -45.68 5.26
C SER A 92 -52.41 -44.72 6.41
N LEU A 93 -51.14 -44.46 6.65
CA LEU A 93 -50.65 -43.56 7.69
C LEU A 93 -49.57 -42.62 7.12
N VAL A 94 -49.26 -41.56 7.86
CA VAL A 94 -48.16 -40.64 7.52
C VAL A 94 -47.16 -40.66 8.65
N ILE A 95 -45.97 -41.18 8.38
CA ILE A 95 -44.87 -41.20 9.34
C ILE A 95 -44.46 -39.76 9.64
N GLY A 96 -44.32 -39.39 10.92
CA GLY A 96 -44.03 -38.02 11.36
C GLY A 96 -45.23 -37.26 11.93
N LYS A 97 -46.41 -37.90 11.97
CA LYS A 97 -47.67 -37.31 12.48
C LYS A 97 -48.26 -38.08 13.66
N GLY A 98 -47.53 -39.06 14.20
CA GLY A 98 -47.94 -39.86 15.35
C GLY A 98 -47.53 -39.28 16.69
N ASN A 99 -47.73 -40.10 17.73
CA ASN A 99 -47.30 -39.78 19.08
C ASN A 99 -45.88 -40.30 19.31
N LEU A 100 -44.95 -39.43 19.67
CA LEU A 100 -43.57 -39.82 19.98
C LEU A 100 -43.52 -40.72 21.21
N THR A 101 -42.71 -41.77 21.17
CA THR A 101 -42.51 -42.67 22.33
C THR A 101 -41.44 -42.15 23.28
N GLY A 102 -40.64 -41.16 22.86
CA GLY A 102 -39.48 -40.64 23.60
C GLY A 102 -38.24 -41.55 23.56
N SER A 103 -38.26 -42.60 22.75
CA SER A 103 -37.12 -43.53 22.59
C SER A 103 -36.18 -43.18 21.43
N GLY A 104 -36.57 -42.22 20.57
CA GLY A 104 -35.74 -41.72 19.48
C GLY A 104 -34.82 -40.58 19.91
N ALA A 105 -33.69 -40.44 19.24
CA ALA A 105 -32.78 -39.31 19.41
C ALA A 105 -33.36 -37.97 18.92
N TYR A 106 -34.32 -38.01 17.99
CA TYR A 106 -34.94 -36.84 17.37
C TYR A 106 -36.46 -36.86 17.59
N ASP A 107 -37.01 -35.71 17.97
CA ASP A 107 -38.47 -35.52 18.17
C ASP A 107 -39.18 -35.10 16.86
N VAL A 108 -38.44 -34.58 15.89
CA VAL A 108 -38.96 -34.14 14.59
C VAL A 108 -38.31 -34.98 13.49
N LEU A 109 -39.14 -35.60 12.64
CA LEU A 109 -38.68 -36.46 11.55
C LEU A 109 -37.69 -35.77 10.59
N LEU A 110 -37.86 -34.46 10.37
CA LEU A 110 -37.01 -33.64 9.51
C LEU A 110 -35.63 -33.32 10.10
N ASP A 111 -35.47 -33.44 11.42
CA ASP A 111 -34.21 -33.15 12.09
C ASP A 111 -33.24 -34.33 12.04
N ILE A 112 -33.72 -35.51 11.59
CA ILE A 112 -32.89 -36.68 11.37
C ILE A 112 -31.82 -36.36 10.31
N PRO A 113 -30.54 -36.70 10.53
CA PRO A 113 -29.49 -36.50 9.53
C PRO A 113 -29.59 -37.54 8.41
N TRP A 114 -30.50 -37.30 7.46
CA TRP A 114 -30.75 -38.17 6.29
C TRP A 114 -29.52 -38.36 5.37
N ILE A 115 -28.50 -37.51 5.52
CA ILE A 115 -27.25 -37.54 4.73
C ILE A 115 -26.34 -38.73 5.06
N GLU A 116 -26.47 -39.34 6.24
CA GLU A 116 -25.55 -40.43 6.69
C GLU A 116 -25.79 -41.79 5.98
N ALA A 117 -26.69 -41.83 5.00
CA ALA A 117 -26.87 -42.89 3.99
C ALA A 117 -27.12 -44.34 4.47
N ASP A 118 -27.58 -44.56 5.70
CA ASP A 118 -27.92 -45.90 6.19
C ASP A 118 -29.10 -45.87 7.18
N GLN A 119 -30.27 -45.34 6.77
CA GLN A 119 -31.46 -45.37 7.62
C GLN A 119 -32.37 -46.54 7.25
N TRP A 120 -32.94 -47.19 8.27
CA TRP A 120 -33.87 -48.30 8.10
C TRP A 120 -35.21 -48.01 8.77
N LEU A 121 -36.31 -48.40 8.13
CA LEU A 121 -37.67 -48.32 8.66
C LEU A 121 -38.10 -49.69 9.21
N LYS A 122 -38.23 -49.76 10.52
CA LYS A 122 -38.86 -50.88 11.24
C LYS A 122 -40.32 -50.53 11.52
N VAL A 123 -41.22 -51.44 11.15
CA VAL A 123 -42.65 -51.33 11.37
C VAL A 123 -43.10 -52.47 12.26
N GLU A 124 -43.81 -52.12 13.33
CA GLU A 124 -44.34 -53.08 14.28
C GLU A 124 -45.84 -52.84 14.47
N LEU A 125 -46.59 -53.93 14.61
CA LEU A 125 -48.04 -53.89 14.84
C LEU A 125 -48.37 -54.48 16.19
N LYS A 126 -49.38 -53.90 16.84
CA LYS A 126 -50.02 -54.45 18.02
C LYS A 126 -51.50 -54.64 17.72
N TYR A 127 -51.94 -55.89 17.82
CA TYR A 127 -53.31 -56.33 17.56
C TYR A 127 -53.75 -57.32 18.64
N ASN A 128 -54.88 -57.07 19.30
CA ASN A 128 -55.48 -57.93 20.34
C ASN A 128 -54.53 -58.43 21.46
N GLY A 129 -53.42 -57.72 21.68
CA GLY A 129 -52.39 -58.06 22.65
C GLY A 129 -51.73 -56.81 23.23
N ASN A 130 -50.81 -57.01 24.16
CA ASN A 130 -50.12 -55.90 24.84
C ASN A 130 -48.79 -55.52 24.16
N ASP A 131 -48.23 -56.42 23.35
CA ASP A 131 -46.89 -56.29 22.79
C ASP A 131 -46.91 -55.96 21.30
N PHE A 132 -45.91 -55.17 20.87
CA PHE A 132 -45.64 -54.90 19.46
C PHE A 132 -44.88 -56.05 18.82
N ARG A 133 -45.32 -56.48 17.63
CA ARG A 133 -44.67 -57.50 16.81
C ARG A 133 -44.10 -56.87 15.55
N GLN A 134 -42.86 -57.20 15.20
CA GLN A 134 -42.22 -56.70 13.99
C GLN A 134 -42.83 -57.35 12.75
N VAL A 135 -43.31 -56.52 11.82
CA VAL A 135 -43.92 -56.97 10.56
C VAL A 135 -43.10 -56.59 9.34
N SER A 136 -42.28 -55.55 9.43
CA SER A 136 -41.39 -55.14 8.35
C SER A 136 -40.12 -54.50 8.90
N TYR A 137 -39.00 -54.71 8.22
CA TYR A 137 -37.77 -53.97 8.46
C TYR A 137 -37.01 -53.80 7.14
N GLN A 138 -36.97 -52.57 6.63
CA GLN A 138 -36.49 -52.28 5.27
C GLN A 138 -35.59 -51.04 5.26
N GLN A 139 -34.58 -51.04 4.41
CA GLN A 139 -33.69 -49.89 4.21
C GLN A 139 -34.40 -48.79 3.40
N PHE A 140 -34.21 -47.53 3.79
CA PHE A 140 -34.59 -46.42 2.93
C PHE A 140 -33.66 -46.32 1.73
N MET A 141 -34.23 -46.18 0.54
CA MET A 141 -33.48 -45.92 -0.68
C MET A 141 -33.55 -44.45 -1.05
N SER A 142 -32.42 -43.87 -1.45
CA SER A 142 -32.36 -42.49 -1.92
C SER A 142 -33.17 -42.31 -3.22
N VAL A 143 -33.85 -41.17 -3.35
CA VAL A 143 -34.53 -40.78 -4.59
C VAL A 143 -33.56 -40.08 -5.54
N PRO A 144 -33.73 -40.16 -6.88
CA PRO A 144 -32.78 -39.58 -7.84
C PRO A 144 -32.42 -38.11 -7.60
N TYR A 145 -33.35 -37.29 -7.10
CA TYR A 145 -33.08 -35.88 -6.78
C TYR A 145 -32.13 -35.70 -5.58
N ALA A 146 -32.22 -36.57 -4.57
CA ALA A 146 -31.39 -36.49 -3.37
C ALA A 146 -29.90 -36.82 -3.64
N PHE A 147 -29.58 -37.48 -4.76
CA PHE A 147 -28.19 -37.67 -5.19
C PHE A 147 -27.51 -36.38 -5.69
N TYR A 148 -28.29 -35.34 -6.04
CA TYR A 148 -27.76 -34.10 -6.62
C TYR A 148 -27.76 -32.93 -5.63
N THR A 149 -28.21 -33.13 -4.38
CA THR A 149 -28.33 -32.06 -3.38
C THR A 149 -27.13 -31.93 -2.46
N ASP A 150 -26.11 -32.78 -2.61
CA ASP A 150 -24.89 -32.75 -1.78
C ASP A 150 -23.92 -31.63 -2.20
N ASP A 151 -23.96 -31.22 -3.47
CA ASP A 151 -23.14 -30.15 -4.00
C ASP A 151 -23.98 -28.97 -4.48
N ILE A 152 -23.52 -27.77 -4.14
CA ILE A 152 -23.83 -26.59 -4.94
C ILE A 152 -23.20 -26.88 -6.30
N ALA A 153 -24.03 -27.28 -7.27
CA ALA A 153 -23.56 -27.59 -8.61
C ALA A 153 -22.71 -26.44 -9.19
N ASP A 154 -21.80 -26.76 -10.10
CA ASP A 154 -21.00 -25.74 -10.78
C ASP A 154 -21.88 -24.62 -11.34
N ASN A 155 -21.52 -23.36 -11.03
CA ASN A 155 -22.28 -22.16 -11.39
C ASN A 155 -23.69 -22.07 -10.79
N ALA A 156 -24.01 -22.86 -9.76
CA ALA A 156 -25.32 -22.78 -9.11
C ALA A 156 -25.50 -21.47 -8.32
N ILE A 157 -24.42 -20.84 -7.84
CA ILE A 157 -24.47 -19.49 -7.30
C ILE A 157 -24.01 -18.52 -8.40
N THR A 158 -24.93 -17.69 -8.87
CA THR A 158 -24.68 -16.66 -9.89
C THR A 158 -24.86 -15.28 -9.28
N THR A 159 -24.37 -14.24 -9.94
CA THR A 159 -24.51 -12.85 -9.47
C THR A 159 -25.96 -12.48 -9.13
N SER A 160 -26.96 -12.96 -9.87
CA SER A 160 -28.37 -12.64 -9.57
C SER A 160 -28.91 -13.30 -8.29
N LYS A 161 -28.21 -14.30 -7.75
CA LYS A 161 -28.59 -14.99 -6.50
C LYS A 161 -27.94 -14.36 -5.27
N ILE A 162 -26.95 -13.49 -5.46
CA ILE A 162 -26.30 -12.73 -4.39
C ILE A 162 -26.72 -11.27 -4.56
N LEU A 163 -27.44 -10.73 -3.58
CA LEU A 163 -27.76 -9.30 -3.60
C LEU A 163 -26.52 -8.46 -3.26
N ASP A 164 -26.48 -7.23 -3.79
CA ASP A 164 -25.38 -6.31 -3.52
C ASP A 164 -25.27 -6.03 -2.01
N GLY A 165 -24.09 -6.26 -1.44
CA GLY A 165 -23.81 -6.08 -0.02
C GLY A 165 -24.19 -7.26 0.87
N GLU A 166 -24.68 -8.38 0.33
CA GLU A 166 -25.06 -9.55 1.14
C GLU A 166 -23.84 -10.33 1.64
N VAL A 167 -22.73 -10.34 0.88
CA VAL A 167 -21.46 -10.94 1.32
C VAL A 167 -20.71 -9.93 2.19
N ASN A 168 -20.74 -10.14 3.50
CA ASN A 168 -20.08 -9.32 4.51
C ASN A 168 -18.73 -9.91 4.92
N ASN A 169 -17.97 -9.15 5.72
CA ASN A 169 -16.68 -9.61 6.26
C ASN A 169 -16.81 -10.88 7.12
N GLU A 170 -17.97 -11.12 7.74
CA GLU A 170 -18.23 -12.31 8.56
C GLU A 170 -18.40 -13.58 7.69
N ASP A 171 -18.82 -13.40 6.44
CA ASP A 171 -18.98 -14.49 5.47
C ASP A 171 -17.64 -14.86 4.80
N ILE A 172 -16.67 -13.94 4.83
CA ILE A 172 -15.32 -14.14 4.30
C ILE A 172 -14.36 -14.35 5.46
N ALA A 173 -14.07 -15.61 5.77
CA ALA A 173 -13.08 -15.95 6.80
C ALA A 173 -11.71 -15.29 6.54
N SER A 174 -10.94 -15.08 7.60
CA SER A 174 -9.53 -14.66 7.48
C SER A 174 -8.77 -15.60 6.53
N ASP A 175 -7.97 -15.01 5.64
CA ASP A 175 -7.22 -15.73 4.60
C ASP A 175 -8.10 -16.50 3.59
N ALA A 176 -9.40 -16.24 3.52
CA ALA A 176 -10.26 -16.84 2.50
C ALA A 176 -9.98 -16.28 1.10
N VAL A 177 -9.51 -15.05 0.97
CA VAL A 177 -9.09 -14.45 -0.31
C VAL A 177 -7.59 -14.17 -0.27
N THR A 178 -6.81 -15.10 -0.82
CA THR A 178 -5.34 -15.04 -0.88
C THR A 178 -4.87 -14.61 -2.27
N THR A 179 -3.57 -14.34 -2.41
CA THR A 179 -2.96 -13.95 -3.70
C THR A 179 -3.29 -14.90 -4.83
N ASP A 180 -3.29 -16.22 -4.61
CA ASP A 180 -3.61 -17.20 -5.67
C ASP A 180 -5.07 -17.13 -6.16
N LYS A 181 -5.97 -16.52 -5.37
CA LYS A 181 -7.38 -16.30 -5.70
C LYS A 181 -7.62 -14.96 -6.37
N ILE A 182 -6.65 -14.04 -6.34
CA ILE A 182 -6.71 -12.74 -7.00
C ILE A 182 -5.72 -12.75 -8.15
N LEU A 183 -6.21 -12.80 -9.39
CA LEU A 183 -5.34 -12.77 -10.56
C LEU A 183 -4.63 -11.42 -10.69
N ASN A 184 -3.43 -11.44 -11.27
CA ASN A 184 -2.65 -10.23 -11.47
C ASN A 184 -3.37 -9.23 -12.37
N GLY A 185 -3.54 -8.01 -11.88
CA GLY A 185 -4.21 -6.92 -12.60
C GLY A 185 -5.71 -6.83 -12.39
N GLU A 186 -6.32 -7.73 -11.60
CA GLU A 186 -7.75 -7.66 -11.27
C GLU A 186 -8.08 -6.51 -10.32
N ILE A 187 -7.17 -6.20 -9.38
CA ILE A 187 -7.32 -5.01 -8.53
C ILE A 187 -6.86 -3.80 -9.32
N ILE A 188 -7.82 -2.99 -9.76
CA ILE A 188 -7.60 -1.74 -10.49
C ILE A 188 -7.65 -0.54 -9.54
N ASN A 189 -7.29 0.65 -10.05
CA ASN A 189 -7.24 1.86 -9.21
C ASN A 189 -8.62 2.19 -8.61
N GLU A 190 -9.69 1.91 -9.34
CA GLU A 190 -11.08 2.13 -8.95
C GLU A 190 -11.50 1.27 -7.75
N ASP A 191 -10.86 0.11 -7.54
CA ASP A 191 -11.10 -0.77 -6.39
C ASP A 191 -10.41 -0.26 -5.11
N VAL A 192 -9.39 0.60 -5.28
CA VAL A 192 -8.61 1.17 -4.16
C VAL A 192 -9.12 2.57 -3.87
N ALA A 193 -9.96 2.70 -2.85
CA ALA A 193 -10.48 4.00 -2.43
C ALA A 193 -9.34 4.95 -2.01
N ASP A 194 -9.51 6.24 -2.32
CA ASP A 194 -8.55 7.29 -1.99
C ASP A 194 -8.21 7.32 -0.49
N ALA A 195 -6.94 7.56 -0.19
CA ALA A 195 -6.41 7.68 1.18
C ALA A 195 -6.62 6.45 2.09
N THR A 196 -7.01 5.29 1.56
CA THR A 196 -7.14 4.04 2.34
C THR A 196 -5.83 3.28 2.49
N LEU A 197 -4.91 3.45 1.54
CA LEU A 197 -3.61 2.82 1.57
C LEU A 197 -2.64 3.62 2.45
N ASP A 198 -2.30 3.08 3.62
CA ASP A 198 -1.20 3.59 4.42
C ASP A 198 0.14 3.26 3.73
N LEU A 199 0.64 4.21 2.95
CA LEU A 199 1.89 4.08 2.22
C LEU A 199 3.07 3.83 3.16
N THR A 200 3.03 4.29 4.42
CA THR A 200 4.15 4.11 5.36
C THR A 200 4.25 2.69 5.90
N ALA A 201 3.13 1.98 6.00
CA ALA A 201 3.08 0.58 6.44
C ALA A 201 3.08 -0.42 5.27
N LYS A 202 2.48 -0.07 4.14
CA LYS A 202 2.24 -0.99 3.02
C LYS A 202 3.27 -0.87 1.89
N VAL A 203 3.86 0.31 1.69
CA VAL A 203 4.95 0.50 0.73
C VAL A 203 6.27 0.50 1.51
N ILE A 204 6.78 -0.69 1.78
CA ILE A 204 8.01 -0.89 2.58
C ILE A 204 9.32 -0.67 1.80
N ASN A 205 9.23 -0.52 0.48
CA ASN A 205 10.36 -0.29 -0.40
C ASN A 205 10.31 1.12 -1.00
N ILE A 206 11.40 1.50 -1.66
CA ILE A 206 11.51 2.78 -2.36
C ILE A 206 10.44 2.92 -3.45
N LEU A 207 9.66 4.00 -3.39
CA LEU A 207 8.82 4.42 -4.50
C LEU A 207 9.69 5.08 -5.59
N PRO A 208 9.70 4.57 -6.83
CA PRO A 208 10.50 5.16 -7.90
C PRO A 208 9.96 6.54 -8.29
N VAL A 209 10.83 7.39 -8.85
CA VAL A 209 10.49 8.76 -9.25
C VAL A 209 9.33 8.80 -10.24
N ARG A 210 9.24 7.83 -11.16
CA ARG A 210 8.15 7.72 -12.13
C ARG A 210 6.77 7.61 -11.46
N ASN A 211 6.71 7.10 -10.24
CA ASN A 211 5.47 6.94 -9.47
C ASN A 211 5.32 8.03 -8.40
N GLY A 212 6.00 9.17 -8.55
CA GLY A 212 5.91 10.31 -7.63
C GLY A 212 6.77 10.18 -6.36
N GLY A 213 7.58 9.13 -6.26
CA GLY A 213 8.52 8.94 -5.16
C GLY A 213 9.84 9.69 -5.35
N THR A 214 10.78 9.43 -4.45
CA THR A 214 12.13 10.02 -4.48
C THR A 214 13.16 9.10 -5.14
N GLY A 215 12.85 7.81 -5.31
CA GLY A 215 13.83 6.81 -5.72
C GLY A 215 14.94 6.54 -4.68
N THR A 216 14.83 7.05 -3.45
CA THR A 216 15.82 6.87 -2.37
C THR A 216 15.14 6.59 -1.03
N ASP A 217 15.75 5.75 -0.19
CA ASP A 217 15.28 5.40 1.16
C ASP A 217 15.29 6.58 2.14
N SER A 218 16.22 7.52 1.96
CA SER A 218 16.34 8.70 2.82
C SER A 218 17.03 9.86 2.12
N ILE A 219 16.83 11.06 2.67
CA ILE A 219 17.48 12.29 2.23
C ILE A 219 18.10 12.93 3.49
N PRO A 220 19.43 13.10 3.55
CA PRO A 220 20.06 13.73 4.70
C PRO A 220 19.57 15.19 4.89
N ALA A 221 19.48 15.61 6.15
CA ALA A 221 19.11 16.99 6.48
C ALA A 221 20.16 17.98 5.92
N GLY A 222 19.70 19.15 5.45
CA GLY A 222 20.58 20.18 4.90
C GLY A 222 21.13 19.88 3.50
N HIS A 223 20.55 18.91 2.78
CA HIS A 223 20.90 18.62 1.40
C HIS A 223 19.88 19.24 0.42
N ILE A 224 20.34 19.58 -0.77
CA ILE A 224 19.49 19.93 -1.92
C ILE A 224 19.24 18.67 -2.74
N LEU A 225 17.99 18.50 -3.19
CA LEU A 225 17.55 17.42 -4.07
C LEU A 225 17.72 17.80 -5.52
N ILE A 226 18.32 16.91 -6.30
CA ILE A 226 18.57 17.08 -7.73
C ILE A 226 17.98 15.88 -8.45
N GLY A 227 16.97 16.13 -9.27
CA GLY A 227 16.38 15.15 -10.18
C GLY A 227 16.89 15.35 -11.61
N ASN A 228 17.12 14.25 -12.32
CA ASN A 228 17.45 14.24 -13.75
C ASN A 228 16.32 13.65 -14.63
N GLY A 229 15.16 13.34 -14.02
CA GLY A 229 13.98 12.81 -14.71
C GLY A 229 14.03 11.33 -15.10
N LEU A 230 15.15 10.64 -14.89
CA LEU A 230 15.33 9.22 -15.29
C LEU A 230 15.78 8.33 -14.12
N ASP A 231 16.57 8.87 -13.20
CA ASP A 231 17.13 8.14 -12.06
C ASP A 231 16.55 8.62 -10.74
N SER A 232 16.87 7.88 -9.66
CA SER A 232 16.62 8.29 -8.28
C SER A 232 17.15 9.70 -7.99
N MET A 233 16.45 10.45 -7.15
CA MET A 233 16.91 11.79 -6.76
C MET A 233 18.26 11.70 -6.05
N GLN A 234 19.20 12.54 -6.49
CA GLN A 234 20.48 12.70 -5.82
C GLN A 234 20.37 13.80 -4.78
N SER A 235 21.13 13.67 -3.69
CA SER A 235 21.21 14.70 -2.67
C SER A 235 22.62 15.29 -2.62
N LEU A 236 22.72 16.60 -2.51
CA LEU A 236 23.99 17.31 -2.43
C LEU A 236 24.07 18.09 -1.12
N ALA A 237 25.13 17.84 -0.35
CA ALA A 237 25.36 18.51 0.92
C ALA A 237 25.58 20.01 0.72
N VAL A 238 24.78 20.84 1.39
CA VAL A 238 25.02 22.28 1.46
C VAL A 238 25.91 22.54 2.68
N ASN A 239 27.19 22.84 2.44
CA ASN A 239 28.02 23.54 3.41
C ASN A 239 27.96 25.04 3.11
N ASP A 240 28.22 25.88 4.11
CA ASP A 240 27.85 27.31 4.25
C ASP A 240 28.30 28.30 3.13
N SER A 241 28.62 27.88 1.91
CA SER A 241 29.10 28.77 0.84
C SER A 241 28.78 28.34 -0.61
N ALA A 242 27.80 27.46 -0.84
CA ALA A 242 27.45 27.02 -2.20
C ALA A 242 26.30 27.84 -2.81
N MET A 243 26.58 28.62 -3.87
CA MET A 243 25.53 29.14 -4.77
C MET A 243 25.26 28.12 -5.89
N LEU A 244 23.98 27.83 -6.14
CA LEU A 244 23.52 27.01 -7.25
C LEU A 244 23.40 27.88 -8.51
N LEU A 245 24.28 27.70 -9.50
CA LEU A 245 24.09 28.25 -10.83
C LEU A 245 23.61 27.14 -11.76
N THR A 246 22.41 27.28 -12.31
CA THR A 246 21.95 26.42 -13.40
C THR A 246 22.13 27.16 -14.72
N ASN A 247 22.63 26.43 -15.71
CA ASN A 247 22.60 26.67 -17.17
C ASN A 247 23.98 26.76 -17.86
N SER A 248 24.54 25.59 -18.19
CA SER A 248 25.19 25.42 -19.48
C SER A 248 25.02 23.97 -19.99
N GLY A 249 24.12 23.75 -20.97
CA GLY A 249 24.12 22.52 -21.77
C GLY A 249 23.30 21.32 -21.27
N GLY A 250 22.39 21.51 -20.31
CA GLY A 250 21.45 20.45 -19.87
C GLY A 250 21.97 19.53 -18.76
N THR A 251 23.19 19.74 -18.28
CA THR A 251 23.73 19.12 -17.05
C THR A 251 23.69 20.13 -15.90
N THR A 252 23.25 19.69 -14.72
CA THR A 252 23.36 20.48 -13.50
C THR A 252 24.73 20.19 -12.88
N GLU A 253 25.63 21.17 -12.90
CA GLU A 253 26.98 21.03 -12.36
C GLU A 253 27.17 21.95 -11.14
N LEU A 254 27.72 21.42 -10.05
CA LEU A 254 28.03 22.20 -8.85
C LEU A 254 29.43 22.82 -8.99
N TYR A 255 29.47 24.13 -9.25
CA TYR A 255 30.73 24.88 -9.18
C TYR A 255 30.97 25.38 -7.76
N LYS A 256 31.91 24.75 -7.05
CA LYS A 256 32.50 25.35 -5.85
C LYS A 256 33.33 26.55 -6.29
N LEU A 257 32.91 27.76 -5.95
CA LEU A 257 33.82 28.90 -6.00
C LEU A 257 34.87 28.66 -4.91
N ARG A 258 36.04 28.14 -5.30
CA ARG A 258 37.18 28.13 -4.40
C ARG A 258 37.45 29.59 -4.04
N PRO A 259 37.60 29.96 -2.75
CA PRO A 259 38.22 31.23 -2.40
C PRO A 259 39.66 31.19 -2.96
N GLY A 260 39.81 31.70 -4.17
CA GLY A 260 41.09 32.05 -4.75
C GLY A 260 41.46 33.45 -4.31
N PRO A 261 42.74 33.84 -4.35
CA PRO A 261 43.21 35.11 -3.81
C PRO A 261 42.66 36.37 -4.51
N ARG A 262 41.79 36.24 -5.52
CA ARG A 262 41.43 37.35 -6.43
C ARG A 262 39.93 37.53 -6.70
N THR A 263 39.04 36.74 -6.10
CA THR A 263 37.58 36.96 -6.17
C THR A 263 36.90 36.38 -4.94
N SER A 264 36.13 37.20 -4.21
CA SER A 264 35.18 36.71 -3.19
C SER A 264 33.75 37.06 -3.59
N ILE A 265 32.82 36.17 -3.29
CA ILE A 265 31.39 36.46 -3.30
C ILE A 265 30.97 36.49 -1.83
N ASP A 266 30.48 37.63 -1.38
CA ASP A 266 29.93 37.82 -0.03
C ASP A 266 28.41 37.93 -0.14
N VAL A 267 27.70 37.15 0.67
CA VAL A 267 26.23 37.15 0.72
C VAL A 267 25.82 37.76 2.04
N ASP A 268 25.28 38.97 1.99
CA ASP A 268 24.74 39.66 3.16
C ASP A 268 23.27 39.29 3.32
N ASP A 269 22.99 38.36 4.24
CA ASP A 269 21.63 37.87 4.48
C ASP A 269 20.76 38.87 5.26
N VAL A 270 21.37 39.87 5.92
CA VAL A 270 20.63 40.94 6.62
C VAL A 270 20.12 41.96 5.61
N ASN A 271 20.97 42.35 4.65
CA ASN A 271 20.62 43.35 3.63
C ASN A 271 20.10 42.74 2.32
N LYS A 272 20.05 41.41 2.21
CA LYS A 272 19.59 40.67 1.01
C LYS A 272 20.36 41.03 -0.26
N THR A 273 21.67 41.23 -0.14
CA THR A 273 22.56 41.58 -1.26
C THR A 273 23.63 40.52 -1.49
N ILE A 274 23.92 40.26 -2.76
CA ILE A 274 25.06 39.44 -3.18
C ILE A 274 26.12 40.39 -3.74
N THR A 275 27.28 40.44 -3.09
CA THR A 275 28.40 41.29 -3.48
C THR A 275 29.48 40.43 -4.11
N ILE A 276 29.75 40.65 -5.40
CA ILE A 276 30.91 40.07 -6.08
C ILE A 276 32.05 41.06 -5.95
N THR A 277 33.00 40.77 -5.06
CA THR A 277 34.16 41.63 -4.81
C THR A 277 35.34 41.13 -5.62
N ALA A 278 35.69 41.86 -6.68
CA ALA A 278 37.07 41.88 -7.16
C ALA A 278 37.83 42.81 -6.21
N LEU A 279 38.77 42.29 -5.41
CA LEU A 279 39.60 43.14 -4.55
C LEU A 279 40.35 44.15 -5.43
N GLN A 280 40.13 45.43 -5.17
CA GLN A 280 40.98 46.50 -5.67
C GLN A 280 42.42 46.20 -5.24
N GLN A 281 43.36 46.21 -6.18
CA GLN A 281 44.78 45.98 -5.94
C GLN A 281 45.21 46.84 -4.73
N SER A 282 45.76 46.21 -3.68
CA SER A 282 46.44 46.96 -2.61
C SER A 282 47.40 47.93 -3.30
N GLY A 283 47.23 49.23 -3.05
CA GLY A 283 47.97 50.29 -3.74
C GLY A 283 49.48 50.01 -3.78
N PRO A 284 50.19 50.57 -4.77
CA PRO A 284 51.53 50.12 -5.09
C PRO A 284 52.46 50.20 -3.87
N GLY A 285 53.26 49.16 -3.64
CA GLY A 285 54.28 49.19 -2.59
C GLY A 285 55.28 50.31 -2.86
N THR A 286 55.41 51.27 -1.95
CA THR A 286 56.28 52.44 -2.13
C THR A 286 57.64 52.25 -1.47
N GLY A 287 58.72 52.63 -2.14
CA GLY A 287 60.08 52.69 -1.58
C GLY A 287 60.82 53.96 -2.01
N ALA A 288 61.77 54.41 -1.20
CA ALA A 288 62.57 55.62 -1.46
C ALA A 288 64.04 55.39 -1.10
N GLY A 289 64.96 55.97 -1.86
CA GLY A 289 66.38 55.96 -1.55
C GLY A 289 67.14 57.12 -2.20
N SER A 290 68.19 57.61 -1.53
CA SER A 290 69.03 58.68 -2.05
C SER A 290 70.30 58.13 -2.70
N VAL A 291 70.66 58.69 -3.86
CA VAL A 291 71.79 58.22 -4.64
C VAL A 291 72.47 59.37 -5.39
N SER A 292 73.79 59.30 -5.55
CA SER A 292 74.51 60.27 -6.38
C SER A 292 74.56 59.82 -7.83
N VAL A 293 74.30 60.72 -8.79
CA VAL A 293 74.41 60.50 -10.24
C VAL A 293 75.49 61.45 -10.82
N PRO A 294 76.79 61.16 -10.60
CA PRO A 294 77.86 62.04 -11.03
C PRO A 294 78.27 61.77 -12.48
N ASN A 295 78.39 62.87 -13.24
CA ASN A 295 79.07 62.97 -14.53
C ASN A 295 78.77 61.84 -15.53
N VAL A 296 77.50 61.68 -15.89
CA VAL A 296 77.08 60.75 -16.95
C VAL A 296 77.50 61.34 -18.30
N ALA A 297 78.50 60.73 -18.96
CA ALA A 297 78.95 61.17 -20.28
C ALA A 297 77.84 61.02 -21.33
N SER A 298 77.86 61.86 -22.38
CA SER A 298 76.91 61.76 -23.48
C SER A 298 76.95 60.38 -24.12
N GLY A 299 75.77 59.78 -24.34
CA GLY A 299 75.61 58.41 -24.89
C GLY A 299 75.90 57.29 -23.89
N SER A 300 76.20 57.60 -22.62
CA SER A 300 76.45 56.60 -21.58
C SER A 300 75.25 56.48 -20.62
N GLN A 301 75.19 55.37 -19.88
CA GLN A 301 74.22 55.15 -18.83
C GLN A 301 74.88 54.89 -17.49
N VAL A 302 74.15 55.15 -16.42
CA VAL A 302 74.55 54.74 -15.08
C VAL A 302 73.38 54.06 -14.35
N GLU A 303 73.64 52.91 -13.75
CA GLU A 303 72.64 52.14 -13.01
C GLU A 303 72.78 52.38 -11.50
N ARG A 304 71.64 52.41 -10.80
CA ARG A 304 71.54 52.49 -9.34
C ARG A 304 70.57 51.44 -8.84
N ASN A 305 71.01 50.69 -7.84
CA ASN A 305 70.24 49.60 -7.25
C ASN A 305 69.62 50.06 -5.94
N PHE A 306 68.32 49.83 -5.78
CA PHE A 306 67.56 50.15 -4.59
C PHE A 306 67.00 48.85 -3.99
N PRO A 307 67.30 48.54 -2.72
CA PRO A 307 66.66 47.43 -2.03
C PRO A 307 65.16 47.73 -1.85
N ALA A 308 64.31 46.79 -2.28
CA ALA A 308 62.86 46.94 -2.24
C ALA A 308 62.23 45.59 -1.90
N ALA A 309 61.83 45.40 -0.63
CA ALA A 309 61.23 44.14 -0.20
C ALA A 309 59.91 43.87 -0.94
N GLY A 310 59.71 42.63 -1.39
CA GLY A 310 58.46 42.20 -2.04
C GLY A 310 58.38 42.42 -3.56
N VAL A 311 59.36 43.08 -4.19
CA VAL A 311 59.39 43.19 -5.66
C VAL A 311 59.89 41.90 -6.31
N GLN A 312 59.30 41.50 -7.44
CA GLN A 312 59.67 40.33 -8.24
C GLN A 312 59.96 40.70 -9.70
N PRO A 313 60.80 39.94 -10.43
CA PRO A 313 60.94 40.11 -11.87
C PRO A 313 59.57 40.05 -12.57
N GLY A 314 59.32 41.00 -13.48
CA GLY A 314 58.02 41.16 -14.14
C GLY A 314 57.09 42.19 -13.48
N ASP A 315 57.44 42.69 -12.30
CA ASP A 315 56.72 43.79 -11.66
C ASP A 315 56.84 45.09 -12.45
N ILE A 316 55.73 45.83 -12.55
CA ILE A 316 55.72 47.18 -13.11
C ILE A 316 56.15 48.18 -12.04
N ILE A 317 57.29 48.84 -12.28
CA ILE A 317 57.85 49.86 -11.39
C ILE A 317 57.71 51.23 -12.04
N LEU A 318 57.09 52.17 -11.34
CA LEU A 318 57.15 53.59 -11.69
C LEU A 318 58.08 54.31 -10.72
N ALA A 319 59.11 54.98 -11.23
CA ALA A 319 60.05 55.76 -10.43
C ALA A 319 59.93 57.25 -10.74
N THR A 320 60.25 58.06 -9.73
CA THR A 320 60.30 59.52 -9.78
C THR A 320 61.57 59.99 -9.07
N ILE A 321 62.07 61.17 -9.43
CA ILE A 321 63.17 61.82 -8.72
C ILE A 321 62.75 63.20 -8.23
N ASP A 322 63.48 63.72 -7.26
CA ASP A 322 63.22 65.01 -6.61
C ASP A 322 63.84 66.23 -7.31
N GLN A 323 64.46 66.04 -8.48
CA GLN A 323 65.17 67.09 -9.23
C GLN A 323 64.92 67.00 -10.74
N ASP A 324 65.27 68.05 -11.49
CA ASP A 324 65.22 68.01 -12.96
C ASP A 324 66.30 67.06 -13.50
N LEU A 325 65.93 66.22 -14.47
CA LEU A 325 66.81 65.23 -15.10
C LEU A 325 67.87 65.87 -16.02
N GLN A 326 67.77 67.16 -16.34
CA GLN A 326 68.75 67.90 -17.17
C GLN A 326 69.05 67.19 -18.52
N GLY A 327 68.04 66.56 -19.12
CA GLY A 327 68.15 65.83 -20.40
C GLY A 327 68.56 64.35 -20.29
N LEU A 328 68.63 63.79 -19.07
CA LEU A 328 68.72 62.35 -18.86
C LEU A 328 67.35 61.67 -19.06
N THR A 329 67.35 60.44 -19.55
CA THR A 329 66.18 59.55 -19.53
C THR A 329 66.31 58.57 -18.36
N MET A 330 65.22 58.39 -17.61
CA MET A 330 65.17 57.45 -16.48
C MET A 330 64.25 56.27 -16.78
N THR A 331 64.73 55.06 -16.49
CA THR A 331 63.95 53.82 -16.56
C THR A 331 64.13 53.02 -15.27
N ALA A 332 63.06 52.44 -14.73
CA ALA A 332 63.13 51.57 -13.56
C ALA A 332 62.59 50.17 -13.89
N TYR A 333 63.27 49.12 -13.42
CA TYR A 333 62.84 47.73 -13.60
C TYR A 333 63.38 46.81 -12.51
N VAL A 334 62.79 45.62 -12.37
CA VAL A 334 63.24 44.59 -11.44
C VAL A 334 63.96 43.49 -12.20
N ARG A 335 65.28 43.35 -11.99
CA ARG A 335 66.08 42.28 -12.60
C ARG A 335 66.12 41.01 -11.73
N GLN A 336 66.05 41.19 -10.41
CA GLN A 336 66.07 40.11 -9.43
C GLN A 336 65.15 40.50 -8.26
N ALA A 337 64.59 39.49 -7.59
CA ALA A 337 63.67 39.74 -6.48
C ALA A 337 64.35 40.58 -5.38
N GLY A 338 63.58 41.50 -4.80
CA GLY A 338 64.04 42.36 -3.71
C GLY A 338 64.86 43.59 -4.14
N GLN A 339 65.04 43.86 -5.44
CA GLN A 339 65.83 45.00 -5.93
C GLN A 339 65.20 45.70 -7.14
N VAL A 340 65.05 47.02 -7.03
CA VAL A 340 64.71 47.90 -8.15
C VAL A 340 65.99 48.50 -8.73
N ILE A 341 66.16 48.36 -10.04
CA ILE A 341 67.26 48.99 -10.78
C ILE A 341 66.71 50.22 -11.48
N VAL A 342 67.35 51.37 -11.27
CA VAL A 342 67.05 52.62 -11.95
C VAL A 342 68.24 53.00 -12.82
N VAL A 343 67.98 53.21 -14.10
CA VAL A 343 68.97 53.52 -15.12
C VAL A 343 68.78 54.96 -15.57
N PHE A 344 69.83 55.75 -15.49
CA PHE A 344 69.89 57.10 -16.04
C PHE A 344 70.75 57.08 -17.31
N PHE A 345 70.14 57.32 -18.46
CA PHE A 345 70.82 57.38 -19.75
C PHE A 345 70.96 58.83 -20.23
N ASN A 346 72.14 59.22 -20.70
CA ASN A 346 72.37 60.58 -21.19
C ASN A 346 72.24 60.70 -22.71
N GLY A 347 71.12 61.27 -23.16
CA GLY A 347 70.89 61.61 -24.57
C GLY A 347 71.15 63.09 -24.93
N SER A 348 71.60 63.92 -23.98
CA SER A 348 71.61 65.39 -24.09
C SER A 348 72.75 65.99 -24.92
N GLY A 349 73.72 65.16 -25.36
CA GLY A 349 74.86 65.62 -26.17
C GLY A 349 76.01 66.25 -25.36
N GLN A 350 75.87 66.47 -24.05
CA GLN A 350 76.91 66.96 -23.14
C GLN A 350 76.92 66.14 -21.84
N PRO A 351 78.02 66.10 -21.06
CA PRO A 351 78.04 65.42 -19.76
C PRO A 351 77.07 66.07 -18.76
N VAL A 352 76.29 65.26 -18.04
CA VAL A 352 75.31 65.71 -17.04
C VAL A 352 75.69 65.18 -15.66
N ASN A 353 75.63 66.05 -14.65
CA ASN A 353 75.90 65.68 -13.25
C ASN A 353 74.75 66.19 -12.37
N LEU A 354 73.90 65.27 -11.90
CA LEU A 354 72.79 65.62 -11.01
C LEU A 354 73.22 65.71 -9.53
N GLY A 355 74.43 65.25 -9.19
CA GLY A 355 74.84 65.15 -7.79
C GLY A 355 73.93 64.20 -7.00
N PRO A 356 73.68 64.45 -5.70
CA PRO A 356 72.76 63.64 -4.90
C PRO A 356 71.30 63.92 -5.26
N VAL A 357 70.55 62.87 -5.61
CA VAL A 357 69.11 62.88 -5.88
C VAL A 357 68.40 61.81 -5.03
N THR A 358 67.14 62.06 -4.68
CA THR A 358 66.26 61.06 -4.06
C THR A 358 65.35 60.45 -5.11
N VAL A 359 65.37 59.12 -5.21
CA VAL A 359 64.50 58.36 -6.09
C VAL A 359 63.39 57.71 -5.27
N ASN A 360 62.13 57.99 -5.63
CA ASN A 360 60.94 57.34 -5.08
C ASN A 360 60.35 56.41 -6.14
N PHE A 361 59.92 55.22 -5.75
CA PHE A 361 59.30 54.28 -6.67
C PHE A 361 58.07 53.59 -6.08
N ALA A 362 57.18 53.17 -6.98
CA ALA A 362 55.91 52.50 -6.72
C ALA A 362 55.87 51.18 -7.48
N ASN A 363 55.63 50.07 -6.76
CA ASN A 363 55.50 48.72 -7.34
C ASN A 363 54.02 48.35 -7.54
N PHE A 364 53.61 48.13 -8.79
CA PHE A 364 52.26 47.72 -9.17
C PHE A 364 52.10 46.21 -9.35
N GLY A 365 53.13 45.42 -9.03
CA GLY A 365 53.13 43.98 -9.20
C GLY A 365 53.16 43.55 -10.67
N GLN A 366 53.00 42.26 -10.90
CA GLN A 366 52.84 41.69 -12.25
C GLN A 366 51.41 41.99 -12.77
N PRO A 367 51.25 42.28 -14.07
CA PRO A 367 49.93 42.44 -14.71
C PRO A 367 49.04 41.20 -14.57
#